data_AF-A0A381TIU3-F1
#
_entry.id   AF-A0A381TIU3-F1
#
_cell.length_a   1.000
_cell.length_b   1.000
_cell.length_c   1.000
_cell.angle_alpha   90.00
_cell.angle_beta   90.00
_cell.angle_gamma   90.00
#
_symmetry.space_group_name_H-M   'P 1'
#
loop_
_entity.id
_entity.type
_entity.pdbx_description
1 polymer ?
#
loop_
_entity_poly.entity_id
_entity_poly.type
_entity_poly.pdbx_seq_one_letter_code
_entity_poly.pdbx_strand_id
1 'polypeptide(L)'
;FHADDPKKYRKPDEEEHYHERDALKNFEKRVTSQQLMSAKKLKTIRDSIEQEMLDAVEFALNSPMPDIEALYSDVYVNYSNPILGLR
;
A
#
# COMPACT_ATOMS: atom_id res chain seq x y z
N PHE A 1 -1.19 -19.85 3.26
CA PHE A 1 -1.79 -18.66 3.86
C PHE A 1 -2.67 -17.96 2.83
N HIS A 2 -3.96 -18.34 2.78
CA HIS A 2 -5.00 -17.61 2.06
C HIS A 2 -6.19 -17.61 3.00
N ALA A 3 -6.29 -16.56 3.83
CA ALA A 3 -7.36 -16.46 4.81
C ALA A 3 -8.74 -16.27 4.15
N ASP A 4 -8.77 -15.96 2.86
CA ASP A 4 -9.98 -15.70 2.10
C ASP A 4 -9.85 -16.14 0.63
N ASP A 5 -10.95 -16.63 0.05
CA ASP A 5 -11.10 -16.98 -1.36
C ASP A 5 -12.43 -16.43 -1.88
N PRO A 6 -12.41 -15.24 -2.51
CA PRO A 6 -13.60 -14.55 -3.00
C PRO A 6 -14.45 -15.37 -3.97
N LYS A 7 -13.83 -16.32 -4.69
CA LYS A 7 -14.53 -17.13 -5.70
C LYS A 7 -15.55 -18.08 -5.09
N LYS A 8 -15.48 -18.33 -3.78
CA LYS A 8 -16.43 -19.19 -3.06
C LYS A 8 -17.78 -18.53 -2.82
N TYR A 9 -17.84 -17.20 -2.83
CA TYR A 9 -19.04 -16.45 -2.45
C TYR A 9 -19.35 -15.25 -3.36
N ARG A 10 -18.48 -14.91 -4.31
CA ARG A 10 -18.72 -13.92 -5.37
C ARG A 10 -18.91 -14.61 -6.71
N LYS A 11 -19.87 -14.12 -7.49
CA LYS A 11 -20.08 -14.62 -8.85
C LYS A 11 -19.03 -14.03 -9.81
N PRO A 12 -18.51 -14.81 -10.77
CA PRO A 12 -17.59 -14.29 -11.79
C PRO A 12 -18.15 -13.10 -12.57
N ASP A 13 -19.45 -13.15 -12.92
CA ASP A 13 -20.11 -12.05 -13.66
C ASP A 13 -20.19 -10.75 -12.85
N GLU A 14 -20.36 -10.85 -11.53
CA GLU A 14 -20.35 -9.69 -10.64
C GLU A 14 -18.95 -9.09 -10.58
N GLU A 15 -17.92 -9.94 -10.46
CA GLU A 15 -16.53 -9.49 -10.46
C GLU A 15 -16.15 -8.78 -11.76
N GLU A 16 -16.51 -9.37 -12.92
CA GLU A 16 -16.27 -8.77 -14.23
C GLU A 16 -17.00 -7.44 -14.39
N HIS A 17 -18.26 -7.35 -13.95
CA HIS A 17 -19.04 -6.10 -13.98
C HIS A 17 -18.31 -4.94 -13.28
N TYR A 18 -17.59 -5.21 -12.19
CA TYR A 18 -16.80 -4.19 -11.50
C TYR A 18 -15.43 -3.94 -12.14
N HIS A 19 -14.77 -4.97 -12.71
CA HIS A 19 -13.53 -4.80 -13.48
C HIS A 19 -13.72 -3.91 -14.71
N GLU A 20 -14.87 -3.98 -15.36
CA GLU A 20 -15.23 -3.07 -16.47
C GLU A 20 -15.31 -1.59 -16.03
N ARG A 21 -15.53 -1.34 -14.73
CA ARG A 21 -15.70 -0.01 -14.13
C ARG A 21 -14.44 0.52 -13.46
N ASP A 22 -13.29 -0.09 -13.74
CA ASP A 22 -11.98 0.28 -13.21
C ASP A 22 -11.72 1.80 -13.33
N ALA A 23 -11.54 2.43 -12.17
CA ALA A 23 -11.33 3.87 -12.06
C ALA A 23 -10.03 4.32 -12.74
N LEU A 24 -8.98 3.51 -12.74
CA LEU A 24 -7.70 3.83 -13.38
C LEU A 24 -7.83 3.82 -14.89
N LYS A 25 -8.50 2.81 -15.46
CA LYS A 25 -8.78 2.76 -16.91
C LYS A 25 -9.65 3.93 -17.34
N ASN A 26 -10.68 4.26 -16.56
CA ASN A 26 -11.57 5.39 -16.85
C ASN A 26 -10.83 6.73 -16.76
N PHE A 27 -9.98 6.91 -15.76
CA PHE A 27 -9.14 8.09 -15.63
C PHE A 27 -8.17 8.23 -16.80
N GLU A 28 -7.44 7.17 -17.15
CA GLU A 28 -6.48 7.14 -18.25
C GLU A 28 -7.14 7.53 -19.58
N LYS A 29 -8.31 6.96 -19.90
CA LYS A 29 -9.09 7.35 -21.09
C LYS A 29 -9.46 8.84 -21.07
N ARG A 30 -9.90 9.35 -19.92
CA ARG A 30 -10.33 10.75 -19.78
C ARG A 30 -9.15 11.72 -19.98
N VAL A 31 -8.03 11.51 -19.30
CA VAL A 31 -6.89 12.44 -19.38
C VAL A 31 -6.17 12.38 -20.73
N THR A 32 -6.16 11.22 -21.39
CA THR A 32 -5.58 11.08 -22.73
C THR A 32 -6.48 11.68 -23.81
N SER A 33 -7.80 11.44 -23.76
CA SER A 33 -8.75 12.05 -24.69
C SER A 33 -8.79 13.58 -24.61
N GLN A 34 -8.58 14.14 -23.41
CA GLN A 34 -8.49 15.59 -23.18
C GLN A 34 -7.09 16.15 -23.41
N GLN A 35 -6.12 15.33 -23.88
CA GLN A 35 -4.73 15.72 -24.12
C GLN A 35 -4.01 16.32 -22.88
N LEU A 36 -4.51 16.04 -21.68
CA LEU A 36 -3.92 16.50 -20.42
C LEU A 36 -2.68 15.67 -20.05
N MET A 37 -2.64 14.42 -20.49
CA MET A 37 -1.51 13.50 -20.30
C MET A 37 -1.31 12.62 -21.52
N SER A 38 -0.06 12.31 -21.84
CA SER A 38 0.27 11.34 -22.87
C SER A 38 0.36 9.92 -22.29
N ALA A 39 0.07 8.91 -23.12
CA ALA A 39 0.26 7.51 -22.75
C ALA A 39 1.71 7.23 -22.31
N LYS A 40 2.70 7.88 -22.96
CA LYS A 40 4.11 7.79 -22.57
C LYS A 40 4.34 8.29 -21.15
N LYS A 41 3.77 9.44 -20.77
CA LYS A 41 3.91 9.99 -19.41
C LYS A 41 3.27 9.09 -18.37
N LEU A 42 2.08 8.54 -18.66
CA LEU A 42 1.41 7.58 -17.77
C LEU A 42 2.24 6.31 -17.57
N LYS A 43 2.83 5.78 -18.66
CA LYS A 43 3.73 4.64 -18.58
C LYS A 43 4.96 4.94 -17.71
N THR A 44 5.63 6.07 -17.94
CA THR A 44 6.79 6.46 -17.13
C THR A 44 6.48 6.54 -15.63
N ILE A 45 5.29 7.04 -15.25
CA ILE A 45 4.86 7.05 -13.86
C ILE A 45 4.71 5.63 -13.31
N ARG A 46 4.06 4.73 -14.05
CA ARG A 46 3.92 3.32 -13.63
C ARG A 46 5.27 2.64 -13.47
N ASP A 47 6.16 2.81 -14.43
CA ASP A 47 7.52 2.24 -14.40
C ASP A 47 8.30 2.78 -13.18
N SER A 48 8.16 4.07 -12.84
CA SER A 48 8.82 4.63 -11.64
C SER A 48 8.26 4.09 -10.33
N ILE A 49 6.94 3.87 -10.24
CA ILE A 49 6.30 3.30 -9.05
C ILE A 49 6.70 1.84 -8.90
N GLU A 50 6.80 1.09 -10.00
CA GLU A 50 7.27 -0.30 -9.96
C GLU A 50 8.69 -0.38 -9.39
N GLN A 51 9.58 0.51 -9.82
CA GLN A 51 10.92 0.57 -9.25
C GLN A 51 10.92 0.93 -7.76
N GLU A 52 10.15 1.94 -7.35
CA GLU A 52 10.02 2.33 -5.94
C GLU A 52 9.50 1.17 -5.08
N MET A 53 8.56 0.39 -5.58
CA MET A 53 8.05 -0.80 -4.91
C MET A 53 9.11 -1.91 -4.78
N LEU A 54 9.93 -2.13 -5.81
CA LEU A 54 11.04 -3.08 -5.74
C LEU A 54 12.06 -2.66 -4.69
N ASP A 55 12.44 -1.39 -4.67
CA ASP A 55 13.39 -0.83 -3.71
C ASP A 55 12.84 -0.94 -2.27
N ALA A 56 11.54 -0.67 -2.07
CA ALA A 56 10.88 -0.80 -0.78
C ALA A 56 10.83 -2.26 -0.28
N VAL A 57 10.58 -3.22 -1.19
CA VAL A 57 10.59 -4.66 -0.87
C VAL A 57 12.01 -5.11 -0.52
N GLU A 58 13.01 -4.70 -1.29
CA GLU A 58 14.41 -5.02 -1.01
C GLU A 58 14.84 -4.46 0.35
N PHE A 59 14.50 -3.20 0.64
CA PHE A 59 14.74 -2.59 1.94
C PHE A 59 14.10 -3.40 3.07
N ALA A 60 12.83 -3.81 2.93
CA ALA A 60 12.13 -4.58 3.95
C ALA A 60 12.73 -5.96 4.17
N LEU A 61 13.14 -6.65 3.10
CA LEU A 61 13.75 -7.99 3.19
C LEU A 61 15.16 -7.96 3.77
N ASN A 62 15.94 -6.91 3.47
CA ASN A 62 17.29 -6.73 3.98
C ASN A 62 17.34 -6.05 5.36
N SER A 63 16.21 -5.54 5.84
CA SER A 63 16.12 -4.95 7.17
C SER A 63 16.36 -6.03 8.23
N PRO A 64 17.21 -5.76 9.24
CA PRO A 64 17.43 -6.72 10.31
C PRO A 64 16.14 -6.94 11.11
N MET A 65 16.00 -8.13 11.66
CA MET A 65 14.96 -8.38 12.64
C MET A 65 15.15 -7.45 13.85
N PRO A 66 14.05 -6.99 14.48
CA PRO A 66 14.15 -6.20 15.69
C PRO A 66 14.87 -7.00 16.80
N ASP A 67 15.59 -6.28 17.66
CA ASP A 67 16.19 -6.90 18.84
C ASP A 67 15.11 -7.43 19.79
N ILE A 68 15.43 -8.48 20.55
CA ILE A 68 14.49 -9.09 21.50
C ILE A 68 14.03 -8.09 22.56
N GLU A 69 14.87 -7.12 22.93
CA GLU A 69 14.54 -6.06 23.86
C GLU A 69 13.42 -5.13 23.35
N ALA A 70 13.23 -5.04 22.03
CA ALA A 70 12.12 -4.30 21.43
C ALA A 70 10.75 -4.91 21.74
N LEU A 71 10.70 -6.15 22.25
CA LEU A 71 9.44 -6.74 22.75
C LEU A 71 8.87 -5.96 23.94
N TYR A 72 9.72 -5.28 24.71
CA TYR A 72 9.33 -4.52 25.90
C TYR A 72 9.22 -3.02 25.67
N SER A 73 9.60 -2.53 24.48
CA SER A 73 9.40 -1.11 24.13
C SER A 73 7.91 -0.81 23.88
N ASP A 74 7.53 0.45 24.04
CA ASP A 74 6.18 0.98 23.77
C ASP A 74 5.02 0.38 24.59
N VAL A 75 5.32 -0.45 25.61
CA VAL A 75 4.31 -1.00 26.53
C VAL A 75 3.73 0.10 27.44
N TYR A 76 4.55 1.05 27.87
CA TYR A 76 4.14 2.19 28.68
C TYR A 76 4.75 3.49 28.14
N VAL A 77 4.00 4.59 28.26
CA VAL A 77 4.51 5.92 27.95
C VAL A 77 5.26 6.45 29.18
N ASN A 78 6.48 6.95 28.98
CA ASN A 78 7.22 7.64 30.02
C ASN A 78 6.92 9.14 29.94
N TYR A 79 5.99 9.63 30.77
CA TYR A 79 5.77 11.06 30.90
C TYR A 79 6.88 11.67 31.76
N SER A 80 7.56 12.68 31.24
CA SER A 80 8.44 13.53 32.07
C SER A 80 7.57 14.31 33.05
N ASN A 81 7.33 13.73 34.23
CA ASN A 81 6.62 14.43 35.29
C ASN A 81 7.67 15.05 36.25
N PRO A 82 7.75 16.39 36.37
CA PRO A 82 8.69 17.04 37.28
C PRO A 82 8.32 16.84 38.76
N ILE A 83 7.16 16.25 39.07
CA ILE A 83 6.68 16.05 40.45
C ILE A 83 6.86 14.60 40.87
N LEU A 84 7.77 14.37 41.83
CA LEU A 84 7.94 13.08 42.50
C LEU A 84 6.65 12.69 43.25
N GLY A 85 5.95 11.64 42.79
CA GLY A 85 4.91 10.98 43.57
C GLY A 85 3.58 10.69 42.86
N LEU A 86 3.39 11.19 41.64
CA LEU A 86 2.26 10.78 40.79
C LEU A 86 2.84 10.25 39.47
N ARG A 87 2.79 8.92 39.32
CA ARG A 87 2.79 8.30 38.01
C ARG A 87 1.45 8.58 37.34
#